data_AF-A0A968P4D9-F1
#
_entry.id   AF-A0A968P4D9-F1
#
_cell.length_a   1.000
_cell.length_b   1.000
_cell.length_c   1.000
_cell.angle_alpha   90.00
_cell.angle_beta   90.00
_cell.angle_gamma   90.00
#
_symmetry.space_group_name_H-M   'P 1'
#
loop_
_entity.id
_entity.type
_entity.pdbx_description
1 polymer ?
#
loop_
_entity_poly.entity_id
_entity_poly.type
_entity_poly.pdbx_seq_one_letter_code
_entity_poly.pdbx_strand_id
1 'polypeptide(L)'
;MFGRTDVNLVDVQTNPLGLDREDPASADDVTTINQLHLPVGKPVLIHLSTKDVLHSFYLPEMRVKQDAVPGIVVRVWFEPTVTTTDMRTQKGNDKFGYEIGCAQLCGLGHYRMKGFLTVHAQDEFDSWMAERQEENKPKEGEEGDEFWG
;
A
#
# COMPACT_ATOMS: atom_id res chain seq x y z
N MET A 1 -0.74 5.98 14.17
CA MET A 1 -0.94 7.30 13.51
C MET A 1 0.23 7.40 12.57
N PHE A 2 0.03 7.60 11.27
CA PHE A 2 1.15 7.53 10.31
C PHE A 2 2.24 8.55 10.64
N GLY A 3 3.49 8.17 10.42
CA GLY A 3 4.65 9.04 10.50
C GLY A 3 4.61 10.16 9.46
N ARG A 4 5.39 11.21 9.72
CA ARG A 4 5.54 12.34 8.80
C ARG A 4 6.16 11.89 7.47
N THR A 5 5.67 12.48 6.37
CA THR A 5 6.27 12.34 5.05
C THR A 5 6.84 13.68 4.56
N ASP A 6 8.02 13.67 3.95
CA ASP A 6 8.66 14.86 3.34
C ASP A 6 9.10 14.56 1.90
N VAL A 7 8.90 15.51 0.99
CA VAL A 7 9.29 15.40 -0.41
C VAL A 7 10.80 15.25 -0.59
N ASN A 8 11.61 15.82 0.31
CA ASN A 8 13.07 15.73 0.26
C ASN A 8 13.60 14.36 0.67
N LEU A 9 12.79 13.56 1.37
CA LEU A 9 13.13 12.18 1.76
C LEU A 9 12.72 11.16 0.70
N VAL A 10 12.09 11.59 -0.40
CA VAL A 10 11.65 10.70 -1.46
C VAL A 10 12.85 10.14 -2.22
N ASP A 11 12.98 8.82 -2.19
CA ASP A 11 13.86 8.06 -3.07
C ASP A 11 13.07 7.02 -3.85
N VAL A 12 13.36 6.85 -5.14
CA VAL A 12 12.54 6.00 -6.03
C VAL A 12 12.71 4.51 -5.70
N GLN A 13 13.86 4.11 -5.16
CA GLN A 13 14.18 2.70 -4.90
C GLN A 13 13.90 2.30 -3.46
N THR A 14 14.21 3.18 -2.50
CA THR A 14 14.29 2.84 -1.08
C THR A 14 13.25 3.55 -0.22
N ASN A 15 12.83 4.77 -0.58
CA ASN A 15 11.82 5.52 0.17
C ASN A 15 10.80 6.22 -0.75
N PRO A 16 9.97 5.44 -1.48
CA PRO A 16 9.05 5.99 -2.46
C PRO A 16 7.90 6.77 -1.84
N LEU A 17 7.75 6.81 -0.51
CA LEU A 17 6.75 7.63 0.17
C LEU A 17 7.34 8.88 0.83
N GLY A 18 8.67 8.98 0.92
CA GLY A 18 9.34 10.03 1.69
C GLY A 18 9.03 9.94 3.19
N LEU A 19 8.79 8.74 3.69
CA LEU A 19 8.48 8.50 5.10
C LEU A 19 9.72 8.81 5.96
N ASP A 20 9.53 9.64 6.98
CA ASP A 20 10.55 9.97 7.96
C ASP A 20 10.61 8.89 9.04
N ARG A 21 11.63 8.01 8.95
CA ARG A 21 11.82 6.89 9.88
C ARG A 21 12.30 7.33 11.27
N GLU A 22 12.74 8.59 11.42
CA GLU A 22 13.11 9.15 12.72
C GLU A 22 11.88 9.64 13.50
N ASP A 23 10.72 9.77 12.85
CA ASP A 23 9.45 10.09 13.53
C ASP A 23 8.99 8.89 14.36
N PRO A 24 8.79 9.02 15.69
CA PRO A 24 8.27 7.93 16.52
C PRO A 24 6.91 7.38 16.05
N ALA A 25 6.12 8.20 15.36
CA ALA A 25 4.84 7.78 14.78
C ALA A 25 5.01 6.85 13.56
N SER A 26 6.22 6.73 12.99
CA SER A 26 6.52 5.83 11.87
C SER A 26 6.92 4.42 12.30
N ALA A 27 7.02 4.15 13.61
CA ALA A 27 7.57 2.89 14.13
C ALA A 27 6.75 1.66 13.72
N ASP A 28 5.43 1.80 13.57
CA ASP A 28 4.53 0.75 13.10
C ASP A 28 4.19 0.84 11.60
N ASP A 29 4.76 1.81 10.88
CA ASP A 29 4.47 2.05 9.47
C ASP A 29 5.15 1.01 8.56
N VAL A 30 4.31 0.22 7.89
CA VAL A 30 4.72 -0.77 6.89
C VAL A 30 4.52 -0.20 5.50
N THR A 31 5.57 -0.27 4.67
CA THR A 31 5.54 0.21 3.29
C THR A 31 5.59 -0.95 2.31
N THR A 32 4.63 -1.01 1.40
CA THR A 32 4.54 -2.04 0.35
C THR A 32 4.41 -1.40 -1.03
N ILE A 33 4.85 -2.12 -2.07
CA ILE A 33 4.72 -1.68 -3.47
C ILE A 33 3.73 -2.61 -4.17
N ASN A 34 2.73 -2.03 -4.83
CA ASN A 34 1.68 -2.74 -5.58
C ASN A 34 0.86 -3.76 -4.77
N GLN A 35 0.98 -3.75 -3.44
CA GLN A 35 0.27 -4.64 -2.53
C GLN A 35 -0.36 -3.81 -1.42
N LEU A 36 -1.62 -4.11 -1.11
CA LEU A 36 -2.35 -3.57 0.03
C LEU A 36 -2.86 -4.76 0.84
N HIS A 37 -2.64 -4.76 2.14
CA HIS A 37 -3.09 -5.82 3.04
C HIS A 37 -4.01 -5.21 4.08
N LEU A 38 -5.20 -5.79 4.25
CA LEU A 38 -6.21 -5.30 5.19
C LEU A 38 -6.87 -6.48 5.93
N PRO A 39 -7.24 -6.33 7.20
CA PRO A 39 -8.07 -7.31 7.90
C PRO A 39 -9.54 -7.20 7.47
N VAL A 40 -10.25 -8.33 7.41
CA VAL A 40 -11.70 -8.37 7.16
C VAL A 40 -12.51 -7.75 8.31
N GLY A 41 -13.63 -7.11 7.99
CA GLY A 41 -14.59 -6.59 8.97
C GLY A 41 -14.12 -5.38 9.77
N LYS A 42 -13.07 -4.68 9.32
CA LYS A 42 -12.57 -3.46 9.95
C LYS A 42 -12.71 -2.26 9.01
N PRO A 43 -13.27 -1.14 9.47
CA PRO A 43 -13.30 0.09 8.69
C PRO A 43 -11.88 0.58 8.36
N VAL A 44 -11.65 0.94 7.11
CA VAL A 44 -10.35 1.39 6.58
C VAL A 44 -10.48 2.82 6.07
N LEU A 45 -9.54 3.68 6.47
CA LEU A 45 -9.38 5.04 5.98
C LEU A 45 -8.07 5.15 5.19
N ILE A 46 -8.17 5.30 3.87
CA ILE A 46 -7.02 5.54 3.01
C ILE A 46 -6.82 7.05 2.85
N HIS A 47 -5.59 7.49 3.08
CA HIS A 47 -5.10 8.81 2.69
C HIS A 47 -4.46 8.70 1.30
N LEU A 48 -5.21 9.07 0.26
CA LEU A 48 -4.84 8.92 -1.13
C LEU A 48 -4.21 10.20 -1.68
N SER A 49 -3.06 10.06 -2.34
CA SER A 49 -2.36 11.14 -3.03
C SER A 49 -1.57 10.58 -4.22
N THR A 50 -0.99 11.48 -5.03
CA THR A 50 -0.12 11.16 -6.16
C THR A 50 0.96 12.23 -6.32
N LYS A 51 2.07 11.87 -6.96
CA LYS A 51 3.24 12.73 -7.15
C LYS A 51 3.31 13.41 -8.51
N ASP A 52 2.69 12.82 -9.53
CA ASP A 52 2.90 13.20 -10.92
C ASP A 52 1.63 13.77 -11.56
N VAL A 53 0.71 12.90 -11.99
CA VAL A 53 -0.50 13.24 -12.73
C VAL A 53 -1.72 12.72 -12.00
N LEU A 54 -2.91 13.01 -12.54
CA LEU A 54 -4.15 12.43 -12.06
C LEU A 54 -4.16 10.91 -12.26
N HIS A 55 -4.42 10.19 -11.18
CA HIS A 55 -4.74 8.76 -11.20
C HIS A 55 -6.12 8.54 -10.58
N SER A 56 -6.57 7.28 -10.55
CA SER A 56 -7.79 6.92 -9.85
C SER A 56 -7.66 5.56 -9.22
N PHE A 57 -7.68 5.51 -7.88
CA PHE A 57 -7.70 4.29 -7.10
C PHE A 57 -9.05 3.61 -7.30
N TYR A 58 -9.05 2.40 -7.86
CA TYR A 58 -10.26 1.67 -8.16
C TYR A 58 -10.20 0.23 -7.66
N LEU A 59 -11.15 -0.14 -6.81
CA LEU A 59 -11.42 -1.48 -6.31
C LEU A 59 -12.83 -1.91 -6.77
N PRO A 60 -12.94 -2.68 -7.86
CA PRO A 60 -14.24 -3.03 -8.45
C PRO A 60 -15.16 -3.79 -7.49
N GLU A 61 -14.63 -4.81 -6.80
CA GLU A 61 -15.42 -5.69 -5.93
C GLU A 61 -15.95 -4.97 -4.68
N MET A 62 -15.23 -3.95 -4.23
CA MET A 62 -15.65 -3.10 -3.11
C MET A 62 -16.47 -1.88 -3.57
N ARG A 63 -16.62 -1.67 -4.88
CA ARG A 63 -17.27 -0.49 -5.50
C ARG A 63 -16.66 0.84 -5.04
N VAL A 64 -15.36 0.84 -4.79
CA VAL A 64 -14.61 2.02 -4.36
C VAL A 64 -13.85 2.57 -5.55
N LYS A 65 -14.10 3.85 -5.88
CA LYS A 65 -13.33 4.61 -6.86
C LYS A 65 -13.08 6.01 -6.32
N GLN A 66 -11.83 6.45 -6.31
CA GLN A 66 -11.48 7.82 -5.96
C GLN A 66 -10.25 8.30 -6.72
N ASP A 67 -10.33 9.52 -7.24
CA ASP A 67 -9.22 10.14 -7.95
C ASP A 67 -8.12 10.59 -6.97
N ALA A 68 -6.88 10.29 -7.33
CA ALA A 68 -5.68 10.78 -6.68
C ALA A 68 -5.22 12.03 -7.43
N VAL A 69 -5.10 13.15 -6.72
CA VAL A 69 -4.82 14.46 -7.31
C VAL A 69 -3.51 15.00 -6.74
N PRO A 70 -2.56 15.45 -7.59
CA PRO A 70 -1.30 16.00 -7.12
C PRO A 70 -1.52 17.17 -6.15
N GLY A 71 -0.81 17.17 -5.02
CA GLY A 71 -0.80 18.25 -4.05
C GLY A 71 -1.96 18.26 -3.04
N ILE A 72 -2.91 17.31 -3.11
CA ILE A 72 -3.95 17.16 -2.08
C ILE A 72 -4.05 15.72 -1.60
N VAL A 73 -4.43 15.55 -0.33
CA VAL A 73 -4.72 14.24 0.25
C VAL A 73 -6.23 14.04 0.31
N VAL A 74 -6.73 13.09 -0.47
CA VAL A 74 -8.15 12.72 -0.49
C VAL A 74 -8.35 11.52 0.43
N ARG A 75 -9.46 11.52 1.18
CA ARG A 75 -9.79 10.45 2.12
C ARG A 75 -10.79 9.49 1.49
N VAL A 76 -10.48 8.20 1.51
CA VAL A 76 -11.36 7.13 1.03
C VAL A 76 -11.67 6.22 2.20
N TRP A 77 -12.94 5.93 2.42
CA TRP A 77 -13.38 5.05 3.49
C TRP A 77 -14.16 3.86 2.92
N PHE A 78 -13.83 2.66 3.39
CA PHE A 78 -14.58 1.43 3.10
C PHE A 78 -14.28 0.36 4.14
N GLU A 79 -15.07 -0.72 4.14
CA GLU A 79 -14.87 -1.89 4.99
C GLU A 79 -14.86 -3.15 4.13
N PRO A 80 -13.75 -3.93 4.11
CA PRO A 80 -13.71 -5.19 3.39
C PRO A 80 -14.49 -6.26 4.17
N THR A 81 -15.53 -6.82 3.56
CA THR A 81 -16.45 -7.75 4.24
C THR A 81 -16.19 -9.23 3.95
N VAL A 82 -15.36 -9.54 2.96
CA VAL A 82 -15.05 -10.91 2.53
C VAL A 82 -13.55 -11.07 2.36
N THR A 83 -12.97 -12.09 2.99
CA THR A 83 -11.54 -12.39 2.85
C THR A 83 -11.18 -12.76 1.41
N THR A 84 -9.92 -12.63 1.02
CA THR A 84 -9.46 -13.06 -0.31
C THR A 84 -9.65 -14.56 -0.51
N THR A 85 -9.43 -15.35 0.54
CA THR A 85 -9.65 -16.81 0.54
C THR A 85 -11.13 -17.16 0.31
N ASP A 86 -12.05 -16.54 1.05
CA ASP A 86 -13.48 -16.81 0.88
C ASP A 86 -13.98 -16.36 -0.49
N MET A 87 -13.47 -15.24 -1.01
CA MET A 87 -13.83 -14.76 -2.33
C MET A 87 -13.36 -15.71 -3.45
N ARG A 88 -12.19 -16.34 -3.31
CA ARG A 88 -11.73 -17.41 -4.23
C ARG A 88 -12.73 -18.56 -4.28
N THR A 89 -13.20 -19.00 -3.11
CA THR A 89 -14.21 -20.07 -3.01
C THR A 89 -15.55 -19.63 -3.63
N GLN A 90 -16.04 -18.44 -3.31
CA GLN A 90 -17.31 -17.91 -3.85
C GLN A 90 -17.29 -17.77 -5.38
N LYS A 91 -16.14 -17.39 -5.94
CA LYS A 91 -15.95 -17.26 -7.39
C LYS A 91 -15.59 -18.56 -8.09
N GLY A 92 -15.27 -19.63 -7.34
CA GLY A 92 -14.72 -20.87 -7.90
C GLY A 92 -13.40 -20.65 -8.65
N ASN A 93 -12.57 -19.71 -8.18
CA ASN A 93 -11.33 -19.32 -8.84
C ASN A 93 -10.21 -19.16 -7.80
N ASP A 94 -9.37 -20.18 -7.65
CA ASP A 94 -8.25 -20.20 -6.70
C ASP A 94 -7.18 -19.13 -6.98
N LYS A 95 -7.16 -18.59 -8.21
CA LYS A 95 -6.24 -17.51 -8.62
C LYS A 95 -6.84 -16.12 -8.46
N PHE A 96 -8.05 -16.02 -7.90
CA PHE A 96 -8.66 -14.73 -7.66
C PHE A 96 -7.83 -13.89 -6.69
N GLY A 97 -7.71 -12.60 -6.99
CA GLY A 97 -7.20 -11.57 -6.11
C GLY A 97 -7.97 -10.28 -6.38
N TYR A 98 -8.17 -9.45 -5.34
CA TYR A 98 -8.80 -8.16 -5.53
C TYR A 98 -7.83 -7.24 -6.27
N GLU A 99 -8.13 -6.94 -7.54
CA GLU A 99 -7.27 -6.09 -8.36
C GLU A 99 -7.55 -4.62 -8.02
N ILE A 100 -6.48 -3.89 -7.68
CA ILE A 100 -6.50 -2.43 -7.62
C ILE A 100 -6.11 -1.94 -9.01
N GLY A 101 -7.03 -1.27 -9.70
CA GLY A 101 -6.78 -0.69 -11.02
C GLY A 101 -6.61 0.82 -10.97
N CYS A 102 -5.90 1.38 -11.95
CA CYS A 102 -6.00 2.80 -12.27
C CYS A 102 -7.21 3.03 -13.20
N ALA A 103 -8.17 3.86 -12.77
CA ALA A 103 -9.38 4.17 -13.54
C ALA A 103 -9.39 5.60 -14.12
N GLN A 104 -8.22 6.20 -14.33
CA GLN A 104 -8.03 7.49 -14.98
C GLN A 104 -6.81 7.43 -15.89
N LEU A 105 -6.93 7.89 -17.14
CA LEU A 105 -5.85 7.80 -18.12
C LEU A 105 -4.63 8.62 -17.65
N CYS A 106 -3.60 7.93 -17.19
CA CYS A 106 -2.43 8.54 -16.56
C CYS A 106 -1.14 8.44 -17.39
N GLY A 107 -1.23 7.94 -18.64
CA GLY A 107 -0.11 7.85 -19.57
C GLY A 107 0.00 6.51 -20.28
N LEU A 108 1.14 6.25 -20.93
CA LEU A 108 1.36 5.05 -21.74
C LEU A 108 1.28 3.74 -20.95
N GLY A 109 1.68 3.77 -19.68
CA GLY A 109 1.63 2.62 -18.78
C GLY A 109 0.26 2.35 -18.15
N HIS A 110 -0.76 3.16 -18.46
CA HIS A 110 -2.05 3.14 -17.76
C HIS A 110 -2.68 1.76 -17.65
N TYR A 111 -2.71 0.98 -18.73
CA TYR A 111 -3.30 -0.36 -18.77
C TYR A 111 -2.58 -1.41 -17.90
N ARG A 112 -1.33 -1.13 -17.49
CA ARG A 112 -0.50 -2.00 -16.64
C ARG A 112 -0.47 -1.54 -15.19
N MET A 113 -1.04 -0.38 -14.89
CA MET A 113 -1.03 0.19 -13.55
C MET A 113 -2.02 -0.57 -12.66
N LYS A 114 -1.50 -1.61 -12.03
CA LYS A 114 -2.26 -2.57 -11.24
C LYS A 114 -1.54 -2.85 -9.93
N GLY A 115 -2.31 -2.96 -8.86
CA GLY A 115 -1.89 -3.52 -7.58
C GLY A 115 -2.87 -4.60 -7.13
N PHE A 116 -2.62 -5.18 -5.98
CA PHE A 116 -3.50 -6.19 -5.41
C PHE A 116 -3.83 -5.86 -3.96
N LEU A 117 -5.10 -6.05 -3.61
CA LEU A 117 -5.58 -6.05 -2.24
C LEU A 117 -5.70 -7.50 -1.76
N THR A 118 -5.03 -7.82 -0.65
CA THR A 118 -5.23 -9.06 0.10
C THR A 118 -6.02 -8.73 1.36
N VAL A 119 -7.20 -9.33 1.49
CA VAL A 119 -8.03 -9.24 2.68
C VAL A 119 -7.82 -10.52 3.49
N HIS A 120 -7.29 -10.35 4.69
CA HIS A 120 -6.90 -11.43 5.59
C HIS A 120 -7.93 -11.67 6.69
N ALA A 121 -7.91 -12.87 7.28
CA ALA A 121 -8.45 -13.04 8.62
C ALA A 121 -7.63 -12.20 9.63
N GLN A 122 -8.20 -11.93 10.81
CA GLN A 122 -7.57 -11.01 11.76
C GLN A 122 -6.22 -11.52 12.27
N ASP A 123 -6.13 -12.80 12.62
CA ASP A 123 -4.93 -13.49 13.08
C ASP A 123 -3.84 -13.58 12.00
N GLU A 124 -4.25 -13.83 10.75
CA GLU A 124 -3.36 -13.80 9.59
C GLU A 124 -2.78 -12.40 9.35
N PHE A 125 -3.61 -11.36 9.46
CA PHE A 125 -3.17 -9.97 9.33
C PHE A 125 -2.18 -9.58 10.42
N ASP A 126 -2.48 -9.95 11.67
CA ASP A 126 -1.61 -9.65 12.81
C ASP A 126 -0.25 -10.33 12.68
N SER A 127 -0.23 -11.58 12.18
CA SER A 127 1.00 -12.30 11.86
C SER A 127 1.79 -11.63 10.75
N TRP A 128 1.10 -11.21 9.67
CA TRP A 128 1.71 -10.49 8.55
C TRP A 128 2.30 -9.14 8.98
N MET A 129 1.59 -8.39 9.82
CA MET A 129 2.06 -7.11 10.36
C MET A 129 3.33 -7.29 11.20
N ALA A 130 3.36 -8.28 12.09
CA ALA A 130 4.52 -8.56 12.94
C ALA A 130 5.77 -8.92 12.11
N GLU A 131 5.61 -9.74 11.08
CA GLU A 131 6.68 -10.10 10.14
C GLU A 131 7.23 -8.86 9.41
N ARG A 132 6.34 -8.03 8.85
CA ARG A 132 6.73 -6.83 8.08
C ARG A 132 7.35 -5.74 8.97
N GLN A 133 6.91 -5.61 10.22
CA GLN A 133 7.50 -4.66 11.15
C GLN A 133 8.93 -5.04 11.52
N GLU A 134 9.23 -6.34 11.65
CA GLU A 134 10.59 -6.81 11.88
C GLU A 134 11.50 -6.53 10.68
N GLU A 135 11.01 -6.80 9.46
CA GLU A 135 11.76 -6.54 8.22
C GLU A 135 12.06 -5.05 7.98
N ASN A 136 11.16 -4.16 8.42
CA ASN A 136 11.30 -2.70 8.24
C ASN A 136 12.21 -2.04 9.28
N LYS A 137 12.72 -2.78 10.27
CA LYS A 137 13.75 -2.24 11.18
C LYS A 137 15.04 -1.95 10.40
N PRO A 138 15.75 -0.85 10.70
CA PRO A 138 17.09 -0.64 10.17
C PRO A 138 17.95 -1.86 10.51
N LYS A 139 18.54 -2.50 9.50
CA LYS A 139 19.52 -3.56 9.75
C LYS A 139 20.74 -2.91 10.41
N GLU A 140 21.08 -3.33 11.63
CA GLU A 140 22.35 -2.95 12.23
C GLU A 140 23.49 -3.53 11.38
N GLY A 141 24.34 -2.65 10.82
CA GLY A 141 25.65 -3.04 10.30
C GLY A 141 25.87 -2.99 8.78
N GLU A 142 25.37 -2.00 8.05
CA GLU A 142 26.02 -1.58 6.79
C GLU A 142 26.88 -0.33 7.06
N GLU A 143 27.94 -0.53 7.85
CA GLU A 143 29.09 0.38 7.85
C GLU A 143 29.73 0.28 6.45
N GLY A 144 29.97 1.44 5.84
CA GLY A 144 30.24 1.56 4.42
C GLY A 144 31.38 0.67 3.94
N ASP A 145 31.05 -0.24 3.02
CA ASP A 145 32.06 -0.94 2.24
C ASP A 145 32.69 0.06 1.26
N GLU A 146 33.91 0.43 1.63
CA GLU A 146 34.92 1.15 0.86
C GLU A 146 34.83 0.85 -0.64
N PHE A 147 34.51 1.90 -1.39
CA PHE A 147 34.61 1.98 -2.84
C PHE A 147 36.10 1.82 -3.24
N TRP A 148 36.51 0.58 -3.53
CA TRP A 148 37.85 0.24 -3.98
C TRP A 148 38.11 0.69 -5.42
N GLY A 149 39.16 1.49 -5.63
CA GLY A 149 40.02 1.50 -6.84
C GLY A 149 39.79 2.59 -7.86
#